data_AF-A0A9D6LCZ3-F1
#
_entry.id   AF-A0A9D6LCZ3-F1
#
_cell.length_a   1.000
_cell.length_b   1.000
_cell.length_c   1.000
_cell.angle_alpha   90.00
_cell.angle_beta   90.00
_cell.angle_gamma   90.00
#
_symmetry.space_group_name_H-M   'P 1'
#
loop_
_entity.id
_entity.type
_entity.pdbx_description
1 polymer ?
#
loop_
_entity_poly.entity_id
_entity_poly.type
_entity_poly.pdbx_seq_one_letter_code
_entity_poly.pdbx_strand_id
1 'polypeptide(L)'
;MKTTTKKQARTPHHAKFAKALLARRKERGYPTAYSFYHKNGGRKTFDFSYHHYLLIEKGMRLPSQNSLKAILSALGLENVGFYPERKELLVHFVKALLNGDPIFEPVFKSARPGASDPSSESFEAELLKTTATKQVSDVPRMNAEAAGAITGNPAAFWILNWLLQTGVPTGLQQLRVAFGYTEAEASAAVQLLLKHDLIKMRKDGTY
;
A
#
# COMPACT_ATOMS: atom_id res chain seq x y z
N MET A 1 34.84 -6.96 4.30
CA MET A 1 34.02 -6.17 5.25
C MET A 1 33.15 -7.13 6.07
N LYS A 2 33.45 -7.32 7.36
CA LYS A 2 32.60 -8.13 8.26
C LYS A 2 31.56 -7.20 8.87
N THR A 3 30.30 -7.33 8.45
CA THR A 3 29.17 -6.63 9.09
C THR A 3 28.94 -7.23 10.47
N THR A 4 29.46 -6.57 11.50
CA THR A 4 29.15 -6.88 12.89
C THR A 4 27.66 -6.70 13.12
N THR A 5 26.92 -7.82 13.16
CA THR A 5 25.49 -7.84 13.49
C THR A 5 25.34 -7.36 14.93
N LYS A 6 24.95 -6.09 15.11
CA LYS A 6 24.58 -5.52 16.42
C LYS A 6 23.58 -6.47 17.06
N LYS A 7 23.92 -7.01 18.23
CA LYS A 7 23.05 -7.86 19.05
C LYS A 7 21.80 -7.02 19.36
N GLN A 8 20.70 -7.23 18.64
CA GLN A 8 19.46 -6.48 18.85
C GLN A 8 19.04 -6.68 20.31
N ALA A 9 19.06 -5.61 21.08
CA ALA A 9 18.59 -5.62 22.45
C ALA A 9 17.11 -6.01 22.45
N ARG A 10 16.73 -6.89 23.37
CA ARG A 10 15.35 -7.37 23.52
C ARG A 10 14.47 -6.18 23.92
N THR A 11 13.75 -5.62 22.96
CA THR A 11 12.79 -4.55 23.24
C THR A 11 11.62 -5.11 24.08
N PRO A 12 10.96 -4.29 24.90
CA PRO A 12 9.80 -4.75 25.69
C PRO A 12 8.69 -5.29 24.79
N HIS A 13 8.58 -4.80 23.56
CA HIS A 13 7.60 -5.27 22.57
C HIS A 13 7.93 -6.67 22.03
N HIS A 14 9.22 -7.00 21.82
CA HIS A 14 9.61 -8.36 21.46
C HIS A 14 9.23 -9.37 22.55
N ALA A 15 9.40 -9.00 23.82
CA ALA A 15 9.02 -9.84 24.94
C ALA A 15 7.48 -10.07 25.00
N LYS A 16 6.69 -9.04 24.70
CA LYS A 16 5.22 -9.15 24.63
C LYS A 16 4.78 -10.07 23.49
N PHE A 17 5.35 -9.91 22.30
CA PHE A 17 5.09 -10.80 21.16
C PHE A 17 5.44 -12.26 21.49
N ALA A 18 6.63 -12.50 22.03
CA ALA A 18 7.10 -13.83 22.42
C ALA A 18 6.17 -14.49 23.46
N LYS A 19 5.74 -13.73 24.47
CA LYS A 19 4.82 -14.20 25.50
C LYS A 19 3.46 -14.59 24.90
N ALA A 20 2.91 -13.74 24.02
CA ALA A 20 1.67 -14.03 23.32
C ALA A 20 1.79 -15.29 22.45
N LEU A 21 2.87 -15.41 21.67
CA LEU A 21 3.13 -16.60 20.85
C LEU A 21 3.20 -17.89 21.69
N LEU A 22 3.90 -17.84 22.82
CA LEU A 22 4.05 -18.98 23.72
C LEU A 22 2.71 -19.38 24.35
N ALA A 23 1.89 -18.42 24.77
CA ALA A 23 0.56 -18.67 25.31
C ALA A 23 -0.33 -19.39 24.26
N ARG A 24 -0.39 -18.85 23.04
CA ARG A 24 -1.20 -19.44 21.95
C ARG A 24 -0.72 -20.83 21.55
N ARG A 25 0.60 -21.05 21.51
CA ARG A 25 1.16 -22.38 21.26
C ARG A 25 0.67 -23.41 22.29
N LYS A 26 0.69 -23.05 23.57
CA LYS A 26 0.22 -23.93 24.66
C LYS A 26 -1.29 -24.18 24.59
N GLU A 27 -2.08 -23.15 24.34
CA GLU A 27 -3.54 -23.27 24.16
C GLU A 27 -3.90 -24.22 23.01
N ARG A 28 -3.10 -24.25 21.95
CA ARG A 28 -3.25 -25.17 20.81
C ARG A 28 -2.73 -26.58 21.06
N GLY A 29 -2.39 -26.93 22.31
CA GLY A 29 -1.99 -28.29 22.68
C GLY A 29 -0.54 -28.64 22.34
N TYR A 30 0.30 -27.65 22.04
CA TYR A 30 1.74 -27.87 21.85
C TYR A 30 2.47 -27.49 23.14
N PRO A 31 2.90 -28.45 23.99
CA PRO A 31 3.54 -28.14 25.27
C PRO A 31 4.95 -27.55 25.09
N THR A 32 5.68 -27.98 24.06
CA THR A 32 7.06 -27.53 23.80
C THR A 32 7.21 -26.89 22.42
N ALA A 33 8.15 -25.95 22.31
CA ALA A 33 8.58 -25.36 21.05
C ALA A 33 8.96 -26.41 20.00
N TYR A 34 9.65 -27.46 20.47
CA TYR A 34 10.07 -28.60 19.65
C TYR A 34 8.85 -29.33 19.06
N SER A 35 7.86 -29.64 19.90
CA SER A 35 6.64 -30.31 19.46
C SER A 35 5.88 -29.48 18.42
N PHE A 36 5.78 -28.16 18.61
CA PHE A 36 5.13 -27.28 17.65
C PHE A 36 5.87 -27.28 16.31
N TYR A 37 7.18 -27.06 16.32
CA TYR A 37 7.96 -26.94 15.10
C TYR A 37 7.96 -28.25 14.29
N HIS A 38 8.20 -29.39 14.93
CA HIS A 38 8.33 -30.67 14.22
C HIS A 38 6.98 -31.27 13.81
N LYS A 39 5.92 -31.13 14.63
CA LYS A 39 4.59 -31.65 14.26
C LYS A 39 3.95 -30.88 13.09
N ASN A 40 4.32 -29.61 12.90
CA ASN A 40 3.85 -28.78 11.78
C ASN A 40 4.76 -28.85 10.54
N GLY A 41 5.61 -29.87 10.40
CA GLY A 41 6.45 -30.09 9.21
C GLY A 41 7.83 -29.43 9.22
N GLY A 42 8.19 -28.74 10.30
CA GLY A 42 9.54 -28.23 10.55
C GLY A 42 10.06 -27.31 9.44
N ARG A 43 11.32 -27.54 9.02
CA ARG A 43 12.01 -26.65 8.06
C ARG A 43 11.27 -26.54 6.72
N LYS A 44 10.59 -27.60 6.28
CA LYS A 44 9.86 -27.59 5.00
C LYS A 44 8.68 -26.61 5.02
N THR A 45 8.00 -26.47 6.15
CA THR A 45 6.85 -25.58 6.31
C THR A 45 7.25 -24.16 6.69
N PHE A 46 8.23 -24.03 7.58
CA PHE A 46 8.60 -22.75 8.17
C PHE A 46 9.69 -21.99 7.40
N ASP A 47 10.46 -22.67 6.56
CA ASP A 47 11.62 -22.12 5.82
C ASP A 47 12.74 -21.55 6.72
N PHE A 48 12.77 -21.92 8.01
CA PHE A 48 13.86 -21.60 8.93
C PHE A 48 14.13 -22.76 9.88
N SER A 49 15.29 -22.77 10.53
CA SER A 49 15.70 -23.84 11.45
C SER A 49 14.99 -23.77 12.81
N TYR A 50 14.92 -24.90 13.52
CA TYR A 50 14.37 -24.93 14.88
C TYR A 50 15.07 -23.94 15.83
N HIS A 51 16.39 -23.77 15.70
CA HIS A 51 17.12 -22.77 16.47
C HIS A 51 16.61 -21.35 16.20
N HIS A 52 16.29 -21.02 14.94
CA HIS A 52 15.69 -19.74 14.59
C HIS A 52 14.31 -19.58 15.24
N TYR A 53 13.48 -20.63 15.27
CA TYR A 53 12.21 -20.63 15.98
C TYR A 53 12.37 -20.30 17.47
N LEU A 54 13.34 -20.92 18.14
CA LEU A 54 13.62 -20.68 19.55
C LEU A 54 14.02 -19.23 19.82
N LEU A 55 14.75 -18.58 18.91
CA LEU A 55 15.09 -17.16 19.05
C LEU A 55 13.85 -16.28 18.93
N ILE A 56 12.90 -16.65 18.07
CA ILE A 56 11.61 -15.96 17.95
C ILE A 56 10.80 -16.11 19.25
N GLU A 57 10.66 -17.34 19.74
CA GLU A 57 9.88 -17.62 20.95
C GLU A 57 10.50 -17.03 22.22
N LYS A 58 11.82 -16.81 22.24
CA LYS A 58 12.51 -16.09 23.32
C LYS A 58 12.42 -14.55 23.17
N GLY A 59 11.85 -14.04 22.08
CA GLY A 59 11.79 -12.61 21.78
C GLY A 59 13.15 -12.00 21.44
N MET A 60 14.13 -12.83 21.06
CA MET A 60 15.46 -12.37 20.65
C MET A 60 15.46 -11.93 19.18
N ARG A 61 14.54 -12.45 18.38
CA ARG A 61 14.34 -12.10 16.96
C ARG A 61 12.85 -11.99 16.65
N LEU A 62 12.52 -11.19 15.66
CA LEU A 62 11.20 -11.21 15.05
C LEU A 62 11.19 -12.15 13.83
N PRO A 63 10.08 -12.84 13.57
CA PRO A 63 9.93 -13.60 12.34
C PRO A 63 9.90 -12.65 11.13
N SER A 64 10.35 -13.14 9.97
CA SER A 64 10.04 -12.48 8.69
C SER A 64 8.53 -12.53 8.42
N GLN A 65 8.03 -11.74 7.48
CA GLN A 65 6.61 -11.75 7.10
C GLN A 65 6.14 -13.16 6.66
N ASN A 66 6.95 -13.85 5.84
CA ASN A 66 6.65 -15.20 5.38
C ASN A 66 6.68 -16.21 6.54
N SER A 67 7.67 -16.09 7.41
CA SER A 67 7.78 -16.91 8.62
C SER A 67 6.60 -16.70 9.58
N LEU A 68 6.13 -15.46 9.74
CA LEU A 68 4.98 -15.13 10.55
C LEU A 68 3.70 -15.74 9.96
N LYS A 69 3.52 -15.67 8.64
CA LYS A 69 2.39 -16.32 7.95
C LYS A 69 2.39 -17.83 8.22
N ALA A 70 3.53 -18.50 8.09
CA ALA A 70 3.65 -19.92 8.38
C ALA A 70 3.36 -20.24 9.86
N ILE A 71 3.82 -19.42 10.79
CA ILE A 71 3.53 -19.56 12.23
C ILE A 71 2.03 -19.40 12.51
N LEU A 72 1.38 -18.40 11.93
CA LEU A 72 -0.07 -18.18 12.08
C LEU A 72 -0.89 -19.34 11.49
N SER A 73 -0.48 -19.84 10.33
CA SER A 73 -1.07 -21.01 9.69
C SER A 73 -0.95 -22.26 10.56
N ALA A 74 0.24 -22.55 11.08
CA ALA A 74 0.50 -23.67 11.99
C ALA A 74 -0.24 -23.55 13.35
N LEU A 75 -0.58 -22.33 13.77
CA LEU A 75 -1.43 -22.08 14.94
C LEU A 75 -2.93 -22.21 14.62
N GLY A 76 -3.30 -22.38 13.35
CA GLY A 76 -4.70 -22.45 12.91
C GLY A 76 -5.44 -21.11 13.02
N LEU A 77 -4.72 -19.99 12.90
CA LEU A 77 -5.24 -18.63 13.01
C LEU A 77 -5.65 -18.01 11.65
N GLU A 78 -5.73 -18.81 10.59
CA GLU A 78 -6.18 -18.35 9.27
C GLU A 78 -7.69 -18.20 9.16
N ASN A 79 -8.45 -18.93 10.00
CA ASN A 79 -9.91 -18.91 9.99
C ASN A 79 -10.49 -17.67 10.68
N VAL A 80 -11.57 -17.12 10.09
CA VAL A 80 -12.24 -15.86 10.48
C VAL A 80 -12.65 -15.81 11.96
N GLY A 81 -12.91 -16.96 12.58
CA GLY A 81 -13.30 -17.05 14.00
C GLY A 81 -12.22 -16.63 15.01
N PHE A 82 -10.92 -16.64 14.62
CA PHE A 82 -9.80 -16.32 15.53
C PHE A 82 -9.28 -14.90 15.37
N TYR A 83 -10.15 -13.98 14.95
CA TYR A 83 -9.82 -12.58 14.74
C TYR A 83 -9.19 -11.90 15.97
N PRO A 84 -9.71 -12.05 17.22
CA PRO A 84 -9.14 -11.33 18.36
C PRO A 84 -7.76 -11.87 18.76
N GLU A 85 -7.54 -13.19 18.75
CA GLU A 85 -6.27 -13.81 19.12
C GLU A 85 -5.17 -13.52 18.09
N ARG A 86 -5.54 -13.55 16.80
CA ARG A 86 -4.64 -13.16 15.71
C ARG A 86 -4.29 -11.68 15.79
N LYS A 87 -5.28 -10.82 16.07
CA LYS A 87 -5.08 -9.38 16.19
C LYS A 87 -4.11 -9.03 17.30
N GLU A 88 -4.23 -9.65 18.48
CA GLU A 88 -3.29 -9.45 19.59
C GLU A 88 -1.84 -9.74 19.17
N LEU A 89 -1.61 -10.90 18.54
CA LEU A 89 -0.28 -11.30 18.09
C LEU A 89 0.27 -10.35 17.01
N LEU A 90 -0.57 -9.95 16.05
CA LEU A 90 -0.20 -9.01 14.98
C LEU A 90 0.11 -7.62 15.51
N VAL A 91 -0.69 -7.10 16.44
CA VAL A 91 -0.43 -5.80 17.07
C VAL A 91 0.92 -5.81 17.78
N HIS A 92 1.22 -6.86 18.54
CA HIS A 92 2.53 -6.99 19.18
C HIS A 92 3.66 -7.13 18.18
N PHE A 93 3.46 -7.85 17.07
CA PHE A 93 4.44 -7.96 15.99
C PHE A 93 4.74 -6.61 15.33
N VAL A 94 3.71 -5.83 14.98
CA VAL A 94 3.90 -4.51 14.33
C VAL A 94 4.52 -3.52 15.31
N LYS A 95 4.07 -3.47 16.57
CA LYS A 95 4.71 -2.64 17.60
C LYS A 95 6.19 -3.01 17.80
N ALA A 96 6.51 -4.29 17.74
CA ALA A 96 7.88 -4.78 17.83
C ALA A 96 8.71 -4.38 16.60
N LEU A 97 8.14 -4.48 15.39
CA LEU A 97 8.79 -4.07 14.14
C LEU A 97 9.14 -2.57 14.12
N LEU A 98 8.25 -1.75 14.67
CA LEU A 98 8.41 -0.29 14.78
C LEU A 98 9.18 0.15 16.02
N ASN A 99 9.78 -0.78 16.78
CA ASN A 99 10.46 -0.50 18.05
C ASN A 99 9.63 0.27 19.10
N GLY A 100 8.30 0.21 19.00
CA GLY A 100 7.40 0.90 19.92
C GLY A 100 7.31 2.41 19.71
N ASP A 101 7.56 2.90 18.49
CA ASP A 101 7.45 4.33 18.17
C ASP A 101 6.03 4.86 18.53
N PRO A 102 5.94 5.88 19.42
CA PRO A 102 4.68 6.42 19.91
C PRO A 102 3.85 7.10 18.81
N ILE A 103 4.45 7.50 17.69
CA ILE A 103 3.75 8.10 16.54
C ILE A 103 2.67 7.15 16.00
N PHE A 104 2.86 5.84 16.14
CA PHE A 104 1.93 4.83 15.64
C PHE A 104 0.88 4.39 16.67
N GLU A 105 0.94 4.87 17.92
CA GLU A 105 -0.07 4.52 18.93
C GLU A 105 -1.52 4.88 18.54
N PRO A 106 -1.81 6.01 17.85
CA PRO A 106 -3.15 6.28 17.33
C PRO A 106 -3.68 5.20 16.39
N VAL A 107 -2.82 4.59 15.56
CA VAL A 107 -3.18 3.51 14.61
C VAL A 107 -3.65 2.25 15.34
N PHE A 108 -3.14 1.99 16.54
CA PHE A 108 -3.54 0.83 17.34
C PHE A 108 -4.75 1.11 18.26
N LYS A 109 -5.08 2.38 18.51
CA LYS A 109 -6.19 2.81 19.38
C LYS A 109 -7.53 2.91 18.66
N SER A 110 -7.56 3.04 17.32
CA SER A 110 -8.78 3.29 16.54
C SER A 110 -9.78 2.13 16.48
N ALA A 111 -9.49 0.97 17.06
CA ALA A 111 -10.36 -0.21 16.95
C ALA A 111 -11.27 -0.42 18.17
N ARG A 112 -12.07 0.58 18.55
CA ARG A 112 -13.30 0.36 19.35
C ARG A 112 -14.50 0.32 18.40
N PRO A 113 -15.15 -0.85 18.20
CA PRO A 113 -16.47 -0.85 17.60
C PRO A 113 -17.45 -0.33 18.67
N GLY A 114 -17.92 0.91 18.51
CA GLY A 114 -19.04 1.44 19.30
C GLY A 114 -18.80 2.68 20.18
N ALA A 115 -17.72 3.44 19.99
CA ALA A 115 -17.59 4.77 20.59
C ALA A 115 -17.62 5.83 19.49
N SER A 116 -18.82 6.17 19.03
CA SER A 116 -19.07 7.38 18.25
C SER A 116 -18.92 8.58 19.18
N ASP A 117 -17.74 9.20 19.17
CA ASP A 117 -17.56 10.57 19.63
C ASP A 117 -18.01 11.50 18.49
N PRO A 118 -19.07 12.32 18.66
CA PRO A 118 -19.68 13.07 17.55
C PRO A 118 -18.91 14.31 17.10
N SER A 119 -17.66 14.52 17.55
CA SER A 119 -16.93 15.79 17.32
C SER A 119 -15.54 15.66 16.70
N SER A 120 -15.09 14.47 16.30
CA SER A 120 -13.94 14.35 15.39
C SER A 120 -14.44 13.87 14.05
N GLU A 121 -14.36 14.72 13.01
CA GLU A 121 -14.25 14.19 11.65
C GLU A 121 -13.17 13.12 11.71
N SER A 122 -13.58 11.85 11.60
CA SER A 122 -12.70 10.76 11.98
C SER A 122 -11.48 10.83 11.08
N PHE A 123 -10.29 10.60 11.64
CA PHE A 123 -9.08 10.43 10.85
C PHE A 123 -9.31 9.40 9.73
N GLU A 124 -10.22 8.45 9.90
CA GLU A 124 -10.68 7.55 8.84
C GLU A 124 -11.46 8.25 7.71
N ALA A 125 -12.35 9.19 8.00
CA ALA A 125 -13.02 10.02 7.01
C ALA A 125 -12.02 10.94 6.31
N GLU A 126 -11.05 11.51 7.03
CA GLU A 126 -9.99 12.32 6.43
C GLU A 126 -9.04 11.46 5.59
N LEU A 127 -8.65 10.27 6.05
CA LEU A 127 -7.78 9.35 5.31
C LEU A 127 -8.51 8.74 4.11
N LEU A 128 -9.79 8.39 4.22
CA LEU A 128 -10.62 7.97 3.09
C LEU A 128 -10.84 9.11 2.11
N LYS A 129 -11.07 10.33 2.58
CA LYS A 129 -11.16 11.53 1.72
C LYS A 129 -9.83 11.81 1.04
N THR A 130 -8.70 11.66 1.73
CA THR A 130 -7.34 11.87 1.20
C THR A 130 -6.91 10.75 0.25
N THR A 131 -7.30 9.50 0.53
CA THR A 131 -7.00 8.33 -0.32
C THR A 131 -7.92 8.30 -1.52
N ALA A 132 -9.20 8.64 -1.35
CA ALA A 132 -10.12 8.87 -2.46
C ALA A 132 -9.61 10.03 -3.31
N THR A 133 -9.23 11.18 -2.73
CA THR A 133 -8.67 12.28 -3.53
C THR A 133 -7.35 11.91 -4.18
N LYS A 134 -6.44 11.15 -3.55
CA LYS A 134 -5.15 10.73 -4.16
C LYS A 134 -5.31 9.68 -5.26
N GLN A 135 -6.10 8.62 -5.03
CA GLN A 135 -6.39 7.62 -6.08
C GLN A 135 -7.21 8.20 -7.23
N VAL A 136 -7.99 9.24 -6.97
CA VAL A 136 -8.76 9.97 -7.97
C VAL A 136 -7.95 11.08 -8.65
N SER A 137 -7.00 11.71 -7.98
CA SER A 137 -6.20 12.82 -8.52
C SER A 137 -5.12 12.37 -9.49
N ASP A 138 -4.64 11.13 -9.35
CA ASP A 138 -3.66 10.56 -10.28
C ASP A 138 -4.32 10.06 -11.58
N VAL A 139 -5.65 10.01 -11.62
CA VAL A 139 -6.42 9.91 -12.87
C VAL A 139 -6.72 11.34 -13.31
N PRO A 140 -6.19 11.81 -14.47
CA PRO A 140 -6.56 13.12 -15.00
C PRO A 140 -8.08 13.19 -15.17
N ARG A 141 -8.77 13.81 -14.23
CA ARG A 141 -10.22 14.02 -14.33
C ARG A 141 -10.43 15.15 -15.32
N MET A 142 -10.62 14.75 -16.56
CA MET A 142 -11.29 15.56 -17.56
C MET A 142 -12.62 16.03 -16.98
N ASN A 143 -12.78 17.34 -16.77
CA ASN A 143 -14.06 17.88 -16.31
C ASN A 143 -15.14 17.66 -17.40
N ALA A 144 -16.42 17.68 -17.03
CA ALA A 144 -17.51 17.37 -17.97
C ALA A 144 -17.50 18.29 -19.21
N GLU A 145 -17.08 19.54 -19.03
CA GLU A 145 -16.92 20.51 -20.12
C GLU A 145 -15.79 20.14 -21.08
N ALA A 146 -14.63 19.72 -20.56
CA ALA A 146 -13.49 19.26 -21.34
C ALA A 146 -13.82 17.96 -22.08
N ALA A 147 -14.55 17.04 -21.43
CA ALA A 147 -15.04 15.83 -22.07
C ALA A 147 -15.98 16.17 -23.23
N GLY A 148 -16.95 17.06 -22.99
CA GLY A 148 -17.85 17.55 -24.02
C GLY A 148 -17.10 18.22 -25.18
N ALA A 149 -16.14 19.09 -24.87
CA ALA A 149 -15.36 19.83 -25.87
C ALA A 149 -14.52 18.91 -26.75
N ILE A 150 -13.91 17.86 -26.18
CA ILE A 150 -13.18 16.85 -26.94
C ILE A 150 -14.12 16.00 -27.79
N THR A 151 -15.20 15.47 -27.20
CA THR A 151 -16.13 14.60 -27.95
C THR A 151 -16.91 15.34 -29.03
N GLY A 152 -17.08 16.66 -28.88
CA GLY A 152 -17.75 17.52 -29.86
C GLY A 152 -16.86 17.97 -31.03
N ASN A 153 -15.55 17.78 -30.95
CA ASN A 153 -14.61 18.13 -32.03
C ASN A 153 -13.69 16.95 -32.36
N PRO A 154 -13.94 16.22 -33.47
CA PRO A 154 -13.13 15.06 -33.86
C PRO A 154 -11.63 15.36 -33.97
N ALA A 155 -11.26 16.55 -34.45
CA ALA A 155 -9.85 16.94 -34.58
C ALA A 155 -9.19 17.10 -33.21
N ALA A 156 -9.89 17.68 -32.23
CA ALA A 156 -9.38 17.82 -30.86
C ALA A 156 -9.19 16.45 -30.19
N PHE A 157 -10.13 15.52 -30.39
CA PHE A 157 -10.02 14.14 -29.89
C PHE A 157 -8.80 13.41 -30.43
N TRP A 158 -8.62 13.42 -31.76
CA TRP A 158 -7.51 12.69 -32.38
C TRP A 158 -6.14 13.30 -32.08
N ILE A 159 -6.04 14.64 -32.07
CA ILE A 159 -4.80 15.33 -31.69
C ILE A 159 -4.41 15.00 -30.25
N LEU A 160 -5.36 15.08 -29.30
CA LEU A 160 -5.07 14.75 -27.90
C LEU A 160 -4.65 13.28 -27.73
N ASN A 161 -5.38 12.35 -28.33
CA ASN A 161 -5.08 10.92 -28.20
C ASN A 161 -3.69 10.59 -28.77
N TRP A 162 -3.31 11.21 -29.88
CA TRP A 162 -1.98 11.03 -30.47
C TRP A 162 -0.86 11.64 -29.65
N LEU A 163 -1.06 12.84 -29.08
CA LEU A 163 -0.09 13.44 -28.15
C LEU A 163 0.11 12.57 -26.91
N LEU A 164 -0.97 11.98 -26.37
CA LEU A 164 -0.91 11.07 -25.22
C LEU A 164 -0.18 9.76 -25.55
N GLN A 165 -0.40 9.20 -26.75
CA GLN A 165 0.23 7.94 -27.16
C GLN A 165 1.71 8.10 -27.52
N THR A 166 2.06 9.19 -28.19
CA THR A 166 3.44 9.41 -28.65
C THR A 166 4.31 10.05 -27.59
N GLY A 167 3.77 10.97 -26.78
CA GLY A 167 4.53 11.77 -25.82
C GLY A 167 5.57 12.69 -26.46
N VAL A 168 5.56 12.85 -27.79
CA VAL A 168 6.55 13.64 -28.53
C VAL A 168 6.09 15.09 -28.61
N PRO A 169 6.92 16.07 -28.20
CA PRO A 169 6.59 17.49 -28.33
C PRO A 169 6.43 17.85 -29.80
N THR A 170 5.25 18.32 -30.19
CA THR A 170 4.88 18.47 -31.60
C THR A 170 4.31 19.86 -31.87
N GLY A 171 4.70 20.46 -33.00
CA GLY A 171 4.21 21.77 -33.44
C GLY A 171 2.93 21.69 -34.27
N LEU A 172 2.22 22.83 -34.42
CA LEU A 172 0.96 22.90 -35.16
C LEU A 172 1.07 22.39 -36.61
N GLN A 173 2.18 22.71 -37.30
CA GLN A 173 2.41 22.29 -38.68
C GLN A 173 2.54 20.77 -38.81
N GLN A 174 3.19 20.12 -37.85
CA GLN A 174 3.34 18.67 -37.84
C GLN A 174 2.00 17.98 -37.57
N LEU A 175 1.18 18.51 -36.65
CA LEU A 175 -0.17 18.00 -36.40
C LEU A 175 -1.06 18.13 -37.66
N ARG A 176 -0.99 19.25 -38.38
CA ARG A 176 -1.73 19.43 -39.65
C ARG A 176 -1.36 18.36 -40.68
N VAL A 177 -0.06 18.13 -40.88
CA VAL A 177 0.45 17.15 -41.85
C VAL A 177 0.10 15.73 -41.43
N ALA A 178 0.20 15.41 -40.13
CA ALA A 178 -0.09 14.07 -39.61
C ALA A 178 -1.56 13.65 -39.78
N PHE A 179 -2.49 14.59 -39.61
CA PHE A 179 -3.93 14.31 -39.66
C PHE A 179 -4.65 14.79 -40.92
N GLY A 180 -3.97 15.55 -41.79
CA GLY A 180 -4.57 16.11 -43.00
C GLY A 180 -5.57 17.24 -42.73
N TYR A 181 -5.51 17.90 -41.58
CA TYR A 181 -6.42 18.99 -41.22
C TYR A 181 -6.01 20.33 -41.84
N THR A 182 -7.01 21.17 -42.11
CA THR A 182 -6.77 22.57 -42.50
C THR A 182 -6.15 23.36 -41.33
N GLU A 183 -5.53 24.50 -41.63
CA GLU A 183 -4.92 25.35 -40.59
C GLU A 183 -5.93 25.81 -39.55
N ALA A 184 -7.11 26.20 -40.01
CA ALA A 184 -8.20 26.68 -39.17
C ALA A 184 -8.70 25.58 -38.24
N GLU A 185 -8.90 24.36 -38.74
CA GLU A 185 -9.37 23.22 -37.95
C GLU A 185 -8.36 22.79 -36.89
N ALA A 186 -7.08 22.66 -37.27
CA ALA A 186 -6.02 22.29 -36.34
C ALA A 186 -5.81 23.36 -35.26
N SER A 187 -5.81 24.64 -35.65
CA SER A 187 -5.69 25.75 -34.71
C SER A 187 -6.88 25.80 -33.74
N ALA A 188 -8.11 25.65 -34.24
CA ALA A 188 -9.30 25.64 -33.40
C ALA A 188 -9.29 24.45 -32.41
N ALA A 189 -8.87 23.26 -32.86
CA ALA A 189 -8.74 22.08 -32.01
C ALA A 189 -7.69 22.27 -30.90
N VAL A 190 -6.50 22.79 -31.24
CA VAL A 190 -5.43 23.06 -30.28
C VAL A 190 -5.82 24.14 -29.28
N GLN A 191 -6.48 25.21 -29.72
CA GLN A 191 -7.00 26.26 -28.82
C GLN A 191 -8.04 25.70 -27.85
N LEU A 192 -8.91 24.81 -28.31
CA LEU A 192 -9.90 24.15 -27.46
C LEU A 192 -9.20 23.27 -26.40
N LEU A 193 -8.16 22.53 -26.77
CA LEU A 193 -7.39 21.72 -25.82
C LEU A 193 -6.62 22.59 -24.79
N LEU A 194 -6.04 23.71 -25.23
CA LEU A 194 -5.38 24.67 -24.34
C LEU A 194 -6.37 25.33 -23.37
N LYS A 195 -7.55 25.71 -23.85
CA LYS A 195 -8.60 26.35 -23.03
C LYS A 195 -9.04 25.47 -21.85
N HIS A 196 -9.01 24.15 -22.02
CA HIS A 196 -9.39 23.19 -20.98
C HIS A 196 -8.19 22.59 -20.23
N ASP A 197 -6.99 23.17 -20.36
CA ASP A 197 -5.74 22.71 -19.73
C ASP A 197 -5.39 21.23 -20.02
N LEU A 198 -5.83 20.71 -21.18
CA LEU A 198 -5.57 19.32 -21.58
C LEU A 198 -4.18 19.13 -22.18
N ILE A 199 -3.63 20.20 -22.76
CA ILE A 199 -2.26 20.28 -23.30
C ILE A 199 -1.62 21.59 -22.82
N LYS A 200 -0.29 21.66 -22.80
CA LYS A 200 0.43 22.87 -22.39
C LYS A 200 1.44 23.28 -23.45
N MET A 201 1.38 24.54 -23.87
CA MET A 201 2.36 25.08 -24.81
C MET A 201 3.71 25.28 -24.10
N ARG A 202 4.78 24.71 -24.68
CA ARG A 202 6.16 24.92 -24.25
C ARG A 202 6.69 26.24 -24.79
N LYS A 203 7.81 26.70 -24.24
CA LYS A 203 8.52 27.91 -24.68
C LYS A 203 8.97 27.86 -26.14
N ASP A 204 9.18 26.65 -26.66
CA ASP A 204 9.66 26.40 -28.03
C ASP A 204 8.51 26.38 -29.07
N GLY A 205 7.26 26.67 -28.66
CA GLY A 205 6.09 26.67 -29.54
C GLY A 205 5.51 25.29 -29.85
N THR A 206 5.98 24.24 -29.17
CA THR A 206 5.43 22.88 -29.23
C THR A 206 4.44 22.62 -28.10
N TYR A 207 3.54 21.66 -28.28
CA TYR A 207 2.57 21.22 -27.28
C TYR A 207 2.99 19.90 -26.61
#